data_AF-A0A853F9A4-F1
#
_entry.id   AF-A0A853F9A4-F1
#
_cell.length_a   1.000
_cell.length_b   1.000
_cell.length_c   1.000
_cell.angle_alpha   90.00
_cell.angle_beta   90.00
_cell.angle_gamma   90.00
#
_symmetry.space_group_name_H-M   'P 1'
#
loop_
_entity.id
_entity.type
_entity.pdbx_description
1 polymer ?
#
loop_
_entity_poly.entity_id
_entity_poly.type
_entity_poly.pdbx_seq_one_letter_code
_entity_poly.pdbx_strand_id
1 'polypeptide(L)'
;MSFKTTCPYCGVGCGIEISRVGSEWKLIGNKNSPVNKGMLCIKGQTLLETIGTDKNRLVVPNSGDWDTTIAKMAALFTATPKDEIALYLSGQLLMEDLYVAKKFTNAFGIKNLESNSRLCMYSTVEANKRAYGDDIVPVSYDDIYEAETIFIIGSNTADCHPIVFNHIKKSKAFVVCVDVYESTTAKKSDLFIQVEPAMDMQLIDDLPNQEWFKNKKSLSVYSQGLTQSTDAVEKVNALINAHIKTGNINKPGCGVLSLTGQCNAMGAREIGIRTSDLTATEFFSTEQIKTMWVMGTNPVHSMINYRKIDNLIVSDFTKTLTTEVADIVLPVCSWSEKTGHMKNSERRYLEQNAFLPPAGESKPDWEIVCMLAKALDLEGFDFKTADEVWQEMNIDTTWTPQIKVREELVNIQTQPRENQKPINSVRLLEQWHGMTRTGKSQTLNKMTKINKEVVSIHHITNTELFKDKEVELDKYSKQPCFKG
;
A
#
# COMPACT_ATOMS: atom_id res chain seq x y z
N MET A 1 7.97 -4.95 28.99
CA MET A 1 7.34 -3.75 28.38
C MET A 1 6.37 -4.20 27.30
N SER A 2 5.26 -3.49 27.07
CA SER A 2 4.30 -3.79 26.00
C SER A 2 4.09 -2.53 25.15
N PHE A 3 4.06 -2.70 23.83
CA PHE A 3 3.90 -1.66 22.83
C PHE A 3 2.72 -2.01 21.92
N LYS A 4 1.94 -1.02 21.52
CA LYS A 4 0.88 -1.18 20.52
C LYS A 4 1.30 -0.49 19.23
N THR A 5 1.15 -1.18 18.11
CA THR A 5 1.53 -0.65 16.81
C THR A 5 0.62 -1.22 15.72
N THR A 6 0.84 -0.81 14.47
CA THR A 6 0.02 -1.21 13.33
C THR A 6 0.84 -2.01 12.33
N CYS A 7 0.22 -3.02 11.74
CA CYS A 7 0.84 -3.85 10.69
C CYS A 7 1.25 -3.02 9.46
N PRO A 8 2.52 -3.06 9.01
CA PRO A 8 3.01 -2.27 7.88
C PRO A 8 2.73 -2.91 6.51
N TYR A 9 2.00 -4.02 6.43
CA TYR A 9 1.86 -4.77 5.18
C TYR A 9 0.75 -4.25 4.25
N CYS A 10 -0.47 -4.76 4.41
CA CYS A 10 -1.57 -4.44 3.52
C CYS A 10 -2.44 -3.32 4.06
N GLY A 11 -3.28 -2.74 3.19
CA GLY A 11 -4.18 -1.63 3.51
C GLY A 11 -5.27 -1.90 4.56
N VAL A 12 -5.23 -3.03 5.27
CA VAL A 12 -6.22 -3.35 6.33
C VAL A 12 -5.94 -2.57 7.60
N GLY A 13 -4.68 -2.44 8.00
CA GLY A 13 -4.33 -1.72 9.24
C GLY A 13 -4.60 -2.52 10.52
N CYS A 14 -4.15 -3.77 10.56
CA CYS A 14 -4.32 -4.62 11.74
C CYS A 14 -3.52 -4.07 12.93
N GLY A 15 -4.16 -3.92 14.08
CA GLY A 15 -3.51 -3.57 15.34
C GLY A 15 -2.77 -4.76 15.94
N ILE A 16 -1.57 -4.49 16.45
CA ILE A 16 -0.62 -5.47 16.98
C ILE A 16 -0.18 -5.03 18.38
N GLU A 17 0.01 -6.00 19.26
CA GLU A 17 0.67 -5.81 20.54
C GLU A 17 2.01 -6.57 20.55
N ILE A 18 3.07 -5.86 20.90
CA ILE A 18 4.43 -6.37 21.01
C ILE A 18 4.82 -6.33 22.48
N SER A 19 5.25 -7.45 23.05
CA SER A 19 5.76 -7.49 24.41
C SER A 19 7.16 -8.10 24.46
N ARG A 20 7.94 -7.69 25.45
CA ARG A 20 9.27 -8.24 25.72
C ARG A 20 9.28 -8.91 27.09
N VAL A 21 9.69 -10.19 27.12
CA VAL A 21 9.90 -11.00 28.31
C VAL A 21 11.35 -11.47 28.31
N GLY A 22 12.20 -10.86 29.13
CA GLY A 22 13.65 -11.11 29.08
C GLY A 22 14.28 -10.69 27.74
N SER A 23 14.95 -11.62 27.07
CA SER A 23 15.53 -11.45 25.72
C SER A 23 14.52 -11.66 24.59
N GLU A 24 13.35 -12.23 24.88
CA GLU A 24 12.39 -12.66 23.87
C GLU A 24 11.36 -11.59 23.58
N TRP A 25 10.99 -11.48 22.31
CA TRP A 25 9.90 -10.64 21.86
C TRP A 25 8.73 -11.51 21.43
N LYS A 26 7.53 -11.10 21.85
CA LYS A 26 6.28 -11.75 21.50
C LYS A 26 5.39 -10.77 20.75
N LEU A 27 4.75 -11.27 19.70
CA LEU A 27 3.81 -10.53 18.88
C LEU A 27 2.45 -11.22 18.93
N ILE A 28 1.40 -10.45 19.24
CA ILE A 28 0.01 -10.91 19.16
C ILE A 28 -0.87 -9.87 18.47
N GLY A 29 -2.02 -10.29 17.97
CA GLY A 29 -3.03 -9.35 17.48
C GLY A 29 -3.66 -8.58 18.64
N ASN A 30 -3.77 -7.26 18.50
CA ASN A 30 -4.45 -6.43 19.50
C ASN A 30 -5.95 -6.78 19.53
N LYS A 31 -6.42 -7.40 20.62
CA LYS A 31 -7.82 -7.79 20.81
C LYS A 31 -8.79 -6.62 20.82
N ASN A 32 -8.32 -5.45 21.24
CA ASN A 32 -9.12 -4.22 21.31
C ASN A 32 -9.09 -3.42 20.01
N SER A 33 -8.34 -3.88 18.99
CA SER A 33 -8.33 -3.20 17.70
C SER A 33 -9.70 -3.34 17.02
N PRO A 34 -10.33 -2.22 16.58
CA PRO A 34 -11.60 -2.28 15.88
C PRO A 34 -11.48 -2.99 14.53
N VAL A 35 -10.28 -2.94 13.93
CA VAL A 35 -10.00 -3.49 12.60
C VAL A 35 -9.93 -5.01 12.61
N ASN A 36 -9.06 -5.60 13.43
CA ASN A 36 -8.76 -7.03 13.37
C ASN A 36 -9.27 -7.84 14.55
N LYS A 37 -9.73 -7.20 15.64
CA LYS A 37 -10.30 -7.87 16.83
C LYS A 37 -9.43 -9.03 17.33
N GLY A 38 -8.10 -8.81 17.36
CA GLY A 38 -7.10 -9.81 17.76
C GLY A 38 -6.67 -10.81 16.68
N MET A 39 -7.30 -10.84 15.49
CA MET A 39 -6.90 -11.71 14.39
C MET A 39 -5.64 -11.20 13.70
N LEU A 40 -4.76 -12.09 13.25
CA LEU A 40 -3.65 -11.77 12.36
C LEU A 40 -3.54 -12.82 11.27
N CYS A 41 -3.18 -12.40 10.06
CA CYS A 41 -2.76 -13.33 8.99
C CYS A 41 -1.30 -13.76 9.22
N ILE A 42 -0.81 -14.69 8.40
CA ILE A 42 0.56 -15.21 8.56
C ILE A 42 1.61 -14.09 8.53
N LYS A 43 1.51 -13.14 7.58
CA LYS A 43 2.42 -11.99 7.48
C LYS A 43 2.43 -11.16 8.76
N GLY A 44 1.27 -10.97 9.38
CA GLY A 44 1.15 -10.23 10.63
C GLY A 44 1.74 -11.00 11.82
N GLN A 45 1.56 -12.31 11.87
CA GLN A 45 2.08 -13.17 12.94
C GLN A 45 3.61 -13.29 12.91
N THR A 46 4.22 -13.26 11.72
CA THR A 46 5.68 -13.43 11.52
C THR A 46 6.42 -12.11 11.39
N LEU A 47 5.81 -10.97 11.73
CA LEU A 47 6.41 -9.64 11.55
C LEU A 47 7.75 -9.47 12.27
N LEU A 48 7.94 -10.11 13.43
CA LEU A 48 9.21 -10.04 14.16
C LEU A 48 10.39 -10.64 13.37
N GLU A 49 10.14 -11.55 12.43
CA GLU A 49 11.18 -12.12 11.55
C GLU A 49 11.71 -11.12 10.52
N THR A 50 10.94 -10.05 10.25
CA THR A 50 11.31 -8.98 9.32
C THR A 50 12.21 -7.93 9.98
N ILE A 51 12.26 -7.96 11.30
CA ILE A 51 13.12 -7.11 12.10
C ILE A 51 14.48 -7.79 12.12
N GLY A 52 15.51 -7.06 11.71
CA GLY A 52 16.87 -7.57 11.84
C GLY A 52 17.91 -6.84 11.02
N THR A 53 19.15 -7.02 11.46
CA THR A 53 20.37 -6.58 10.79
C THR A 53 20.95 -7.74 9.98
N ASP A 54 20.14 -8.33 9.09
CA ASP A 54 20.73 -9.24 8.11
C ASP A 54 21.76 -8.45 7.27
N LYS A 55 22.57 -9.15 6.46
CA LYS A 55 23.59 -8.49 5.62
C LYS A 55 23.02 -7.48 4.60
N ASN A 56 21.70 -7.44 4.45
CA ASN A 56 20.98 -6.57 3.54
C ASN A 56 20.45 -5.32 4.25
N ARG A 57 20.36 -5.30 5.58
CA ARG A 57 19.97 -4.11 6.33
C ARG A 57 20.93 -2.95 6.06
N LEU A 58 20.35 -1.82 5.66
CA LEU A 58 21.07 -0.56 5.49
C LEU A 58 21.09 0.17 6.84
N VAL A 59 22.30 0.56 7.26
CA VAL A 59 22.54 1.18 8.59
C VAL A 59 23.43 2.42 8.55
N VAL A 60 24.12 2.69 7.43
CA VAL A 60 24.99 3.86 7.22
C VAL A 60 24.83 4.31 5.75
N PRO A 61 24.82 5.61 5.43
CA PRO A 61 24.78 6.09 4.05
C PRO A 61 25.90 5.48 3.19
N ASN A 62 25.63 5.20 1.91
CA ASN A 62 26.67 4.64 1.03
C ASN A 62 27.86 5.59 0.79
N SER A 63 27.70 6.89 1.08
CA SER A 63 28.77 7.87 1.04
C SER A 63 29.60 7.95 2.33
N GLY A 64 29.28 7.17 3.37
CA GLY A 64 30.03 7.07 4.62
C GLY A 64 29.36 7.76 5.80
N ASP A 65 28.96 9.01 5.65
CA ASP A 65 28.35 9.82 6.71
C ASP A 65 27.23 10.72 6.19
N TRP A 66 26.38 11.23 7.09
CA TRP A 66 25.24 12.05 6.74
C TRP A 66 25.61 13.43 6.18
N ASP A 67 26.65 14.10 6.70
CA ASP A 67 27.02 15.45 6.26
C ASP A 67 27.48 15.44 4.80
N THR A 68 28.37 14.51 4.46
CA THR A 68 28.82 14.27 3.08
C THR A 68 27.65 13.89 2.17
N THR A 69 26.75 13.04 2.65
CA THR A 69 25.59 12.57 1.87
C THR A 69 24.63 13.71 1.55
N ILE A 70 24.26 14.52 2.56
CA ILE A 70 23.36 15.65 2.39
C ILE A 70 24.00 16.73 1.52
N ALA A 71 25.31 17.00 1.67
CA ALA A 71 26.01 17.94 0.79
C ALA A 71 25.98 17.49 -0.69
N LYS A 72 26.18 16.20 -0.96
CA LYS A 72 26.04 15.64 -2.33
C LYS A 72 24.63 15.77 -2.86
N MET A 73 23.63 15.46 -2.05
CA MET A 73 22.22 15.63 -2.44
C MET A 73 21.90 17.09 -2.73
N ALA A 74 22.29 18.02 -1.86
CA ALA A 74 22.07 19.46 -2.05
C ALA A 74 22.72 19.96 -3.34
N ALA A 75 23.94 19.51 -3.64
CA ALA A 75 24.62 19.83 -4.89
C ALA A 75 23.85 19.30 -6.12
N LEU A 76 23.35 18.06 -6.08
CA LEU A 76 22.54 17.48 -7.16
C LEU A 76 21.22 18.24 -7.37
N PHE A 77 20.50 18.53 -6.29
CA PHE A 77 19.23 19.27 -6.37
C PHE A 77 19.42 20.70 -6.86
N THR A 78 20.56 21.34 -6.55
CA THR A 78 20.90 22.68 -7.03
C THR A 78 21.30 22.67 -8.51
N ALA A 79 22.01 21.62 -8.96
CA ALA A 79 22.50 21.53 -10.33
C ALA A 79 21.43 21.14 -11.36
N THR A 80 20.41 20.38 -10.94
CA THR A 80 19.36 19.89 -11.83
C THR A 80 18.18 20.88 -11.93
N PRO A 81 17.70 21.22 -13.14
CA PRO A 81 16.47 21.99 -13.31
C PRO A 81 15.27 21.36 -12.58
N LYS A 82 14.44 22.18 -11.94
CA LYS A 82 13.38 21.72 -11.01
C LYS A 82 12.31 20.83 -11.68
N ASP A 83 12.05 21.04 -12.95
CA ASP A 83 11.15 20.26 -13.81
C ASP A 83 11.75 18.93 -14.29
N GLU A 84 13.06 18.74 -14.10
CA GLU A 84 13.79 17.51 -14.35
C GLU A 84 14.08 16.70 -13.06
N ILE A 85 13.64 17.20 -11.89
CA ILE A 85 13.72 16.48 -10.62
C ILE A 85 12.39 15.78 -10.34
N ALA A 86 12.43 14.54 -9.85
CA ALA A 86 11.26 13.81 -9.38
C ALA A 86 11.45 13.14 -8.01
N LEU A 87 10.36 13.10 -7.23
CA LEU A 87 10.26 12.27 -6.03
C LEU A 87 9.22 11.17 -6.27
N TYR A 88 9.63 9.92 -6.07
CA TYR A 88 8.76 8.75 -6.20
C TYR A 88 8.62 8.02 -4.86
N LEU A 89 7.46 8.21 -4.24
CA LEU A 89 7.13 7.79 -2.88
C LEU A 89 6.39 6.45 -2.84
N SER A 90 6.08 6.01 -1.62
CA SER A 90 5.47 4.71 -1.36
C SER A 90 4.33 4.78 -0.35
N GLY A 91 3.31 3.94 -0.54
CA GLY A 91 2.27 3.70 0.48
C GLY A 91 2.76 2.91 1.70
N GLN A 92 4.07 2.65 1.81
CA GLN A 92 4.76 2.13 3.00
C GLN A 92 5.27 3.25 3.92
N LEU A 93 5.37 4.48 3.42
CA LEU A 93 5.77 5.65 4.21
C LEU A 93 4.65 6.05 5.18
N LEU A 94 5.01 6.66 6.30
CA LEU A 94 4.04 7.23 7.24
C LEU A 94 3.52 8.57 6.73
N MET A 95 2.40 9.05 7.29
CA MET A 95 1.77 10.29 6.84
C MET A 95 2.68 11.50 7.01
N GLU A 96 3.52 11.51 8.04
CA GLU A 96 4.54 12.51 8.32
C GLU A 96 5.63 12.53 7.24
N ASP A 97 6.12 11.35 6.86
CA ASP A 97 7.10 11.19 5.78
C ASP A 97 6.54 11.76 4.46
N LEU A 98 5.29 11.39 4.13
CA LEU A 98 4.59 11.84 2.93
C LEU A 98 4.36 13.36 2.95
N TYR A 99 3.97 13.91 4.09
CA TYR A 99 3.72 15.34 4.26
C TYR A 99 4.99 16.16 4.10
N VAL A 100 6.07 15.81 4.79
CA VAL A 100 7.34 16.54 4.72
C VAL A 100 7.94 16.45 3.32
N ALA A 101 7.82 15.30 2.65
CA ALA A 101 8.21 15.18 1.23
C ALA A 101 7.42 16.14 0.34
N LYS A 102 6.09 16.23 0.49
CA LYS A 102 5.25 17.19 -0.25
C LYS A 102 5.58 18.64 0.09
N LYS A 103 5.79 18.95 1.37
CA LYS A 103 6.20 20.28 1.82
C LYS A 103 7.51 20.69 1.16
N PHE A 104 8.48 19.78 1.13
CA PHE A 104 9.77 19.97 0.46
C PHE A 104 9.62 20.21 -1.04
N THR A 105 8.85 19.39 -1.77
CA THR A 105 8.66 19.60 -3.21
C THR A 105 8.00 20.96 -3.49
N ASN A 106 7.04 21.38 -2.67
CA ASN A 106 6.39 22.68 -2.82
C ASN A 106 7.37 23.84 -2.54
N ALA A 107 8.13 23.76 -1.44
CA ALA A 107 9.09 24.80 -1.06
C ALA A 107 10.25 24.92 -2.07
N PHE A 108 10.76 23.79 -2.57
CA PHE A 108 11.83 23.79 -3.56
C PHE A 108 11.33 24.11 -4.98
N GLY A 109 10.05 23.85 -5.29
CA GLY A 109 9.42 24.10 -6.58
C GLY A 109 9.45 22.91 -7.55
N ILE A 110 9.47 21.68 -7.03
CA ILE A 110 9.42 20.43 -7.82
C ILE A 110 7.96 20.09 -8.10
N LYS A 111 7.61 19.88 -9.38
CA LYS A 111 6.26 19.50 -9.80
C LYS A 111 6.05 17.99 -9.91
N ASN A 112 7.13 17.23 -10.06
CA ASN A 112 7.10 15.79 -10.27
C ASN A 112 7.16 15.04 -8.93
N LEU A 113 6.03 15.00 -8.22
CA LEU A 113 5.87 14.23 -7.00
C LEU A 113 4.85 13.12 -7.22
N GLU A 114 5.21 11.86 -7.08
CA GLU A 114 4.26 10.76 -7.30
C GLU A 114 4.49 9.59 -6.35
N SER A 115 3.54 8.67 -6.26
CA SER A 115 3.67 7.45 -5.45
C SER A 115 3.17 6.20 -6.17
N ASN A 116 3.71 5.05 -5.79
CA ASN A 116 3.18 3.75 -6.22
C ASN A 116 1.71 3.52 -5.82
N SER A 117 1.21 4.25 -4.82
CA SER A 117 -0.18 4.17 -4.36
C SER A 117 -1.15 4.69 -5.42
N ARG A 118 -0.75 5.67 -6.24
CA ARG A 118 -1.57 6.10 -7.38
C ARG A 118 -1.61 5.07 -8.50
N LEU A 119 -0.53 4.34 -8.78
CA LEU A 119 -0.59 3.25 -9.77
C LEU A 119 -1.69 2.23 -9.43
N CYS A 120 -1.87 1.97 -8.13
CA CYS A 120 -2.87 1.04 -7.64
C CYS A 120 -4.29 1.65 -7.62
N MET A 121 -4.41 2.93 -7.21
CA MET A 121 -5.70 3.52 -6.81
C MET A 121 -6.15 4.71 -7.65
N TYR A 122 -5.40 5.14 -8.67
CA TYR A 122 -5.74 6.31 -9.52
C TYR A 122 -7.18 6.23 -10.02
N SER A 123 -7.57 5.08 -10.57
CA SER A 123 -8.89 4.88 -11.17
C SER A 123 -10.02 5.03 -10.15
N THR A 124 -9.80 4.55 -8.92
CA THR A 124 -10.71 4.75 -7.79
C THR A 124 -10.84 6.22 -7.42
N VAL A 125 -9.70 6.93 -7.30
CA VAL A 125 -9.69 8.35 -6.92
C VAL A 125 -10.48 9.19 -7.92
N GLU A 126 -10.24 9.00 -9.21
CA GLU A 126 -10.93 9.77 -10.26
C GLU A 126 -12.42 9.39 -10.38
N ALA A 127 -12.77 8.13 -10.15
CA ALA A 127 -14.17 7.70 -10.08
C ALA A 127 -14.89 8.31 -8.87
N ASN A 128 -14.30 8.24 -7.68
CA ASN A 128 -14.85 8.83 -6.47
C ASN A 128 -15.08 10.34 -6.62
N LYS A 129 -14.13 11.08 -7.17
CA LYS A 129 -14.31 12.53 -7.44
C LYS A 129 -15.49 12.80 -8.37
N ARG A 130 -15.66 12.00 -9.43
CA ARG A 130 -16.80 12.13 -10.36
C ARG A 130 -18.13 11.79 -9.70
N ALA A 131 -18.17 10.77 -8.86
CA ALA A 131 -19.39 10.30 -8.21
C ALA A 131 -19.79 11.09 -6.97
N TYR A 132 -18.84 11.35 -6.09
CA TYR A 132 -19.07 11.90 -4.76
C TYR A 132 -18.65 13.37 -4.64
N GLY A 133 -17.91 13.89 -5.62
CA GLY A 133 -17.32 15.24 -5.60
C GLY A 133 -15.95 15.30 -4.94
N ASP A 134 -15.52 14.23 -4.27
CA ASP A 134 -14.22 14.11 -3.62
C ASP A 134 -13.82 12.62 -3.51
N ASP A 135 -12.57 12.35 -3.15
CA ASP A 135 -12.03 11.02 -3.00
C ASP A 135 -12.50 10.31 -1.70
N ILE A 136 -13.74 9.81 -1.72
CA ILE A 136 -14.41 9.25 -0.54
C ILE A 136 -14.63 7.73 -0.68
N VAL A 137 -14.31 6.99 0.39
CA VAL A 137 -14.75 5.60 0.59
C VAL A 137 -15.95 5.63 1.55
N PRO A 138 -17.20 5.44 1.08
CA PRO A 138 -18.39 5.75 1.89
C PRO A 138 -18.70 4.77 3.02
N VAL A 139 -18.01 3.61 3.04
CA VAL A 139 -18.29 2.47 3.92
C VAL A 139 -17.13 2.18 4.88
N SER A 140 -17.35 1.24 5.79
CA SER A 140 -16.39 0.71 6.77
C SER A 140 -16.36 -0.82 6.78
N TYR A 141 -15.47 -1.41 7.57
CA TYR A 141 -15.45 -2.86 7.79
C TYR A 141 -16.66 -3.36 8.59
N ASP A 142 -17.36 -2.50 9.33
CA ASP A 142 -18.58 -2.88 10.04
C ASP A 142 -19.73 -3.18 9.04
N ASP A 143 -19.73 -2.52 7.88
CA ASP A 143 -20.73 -2.77 6.82
C ASP A 143 -20.68 -4.20 6.27
N ILE A 144 -19.57 -4.91 6.42
CA ILE A 144 -19.45 -6.34 6.05
C ILE A 144 -20.48 -7.19 6.81
N TYR A 145 -20.80 -6.83 8.06
CA TYR A 145 -21.73 -7.59 8.89
C TYR A 145 -23.21 -7.23 8.65
N GLU A 146 -23.47 -6.08 8.02
CA GLU A 146 -24.80 -5.56 7.74
C GLU A 146 -25.28 -5.88 6.31
N ALA A 147 -24.38 -6.33 5.44
CA ALA A 147 -24.68 -6.70 4.07
C ALA A 147 -25.46 -8.03 3.99
N GLU A 148 -26.43 -8.10 3.08
CA GLU A 148 -27.09 -9.34 2.67
C GLU A 148 -26.30 -10.05 1.57
N THR A 149 -25.61 -9.27 0.73
CA THR A 149 -24.74 -9.78 -0.32
C THR A 149 -23.44 -9.01 -0.36
N ILE A 150 -22.32 -9.75 -0.44
CA ILE A 150 -21.00 -9.18 -0.65
C ILE A 150 -20.54 -9.56 -2.04
N PHE A 151 -20.36 -8.55 -2.88
CA PHE A 151 -19.91 -8.70 -4.26
C PHE A 151 -18.42 -8.38 -4.37
N ILE A 152 -17.59 -9.40 -4.54
CA ILE A 152 -16.13 -9.26 -4.68
C ILE A 152 -15.77 -9.31 -6.16
N ILE A 153 -15.14 -8.26 -6.68
CA ILE A 153 -14.72 -8.18 -8.09
C ILE A 153 -13.26 -7.75 -8.23
N GLY A 154 -12.48 -8.49 -9.02
CA GLY A 154 -11.08 -8.16 -9.28
C GLY A 154 -10.22 -8.11 -8.01
N SER A 155 -10.52 -8.97 -7.03
CA SER A 155 -9.82 -9.02 -5.75
C SER A 155 -9.74 -10.45 -5.20
N ASN A 156 -8.52 -10.95 -5.04
CA ASN A 156 -8.27 -12.15 -4.24
C ASN A 156 -8.13 -11.79 -2.75
N THR A 157 -9.22 -11.28 -2.17
CA THR A 157 -9.29 -10.77 -0.79
C THR A 157 -8.80 -11.78 0.25
N ALA A 158 -9.01 -13.09 0.03
CA ALA A 158 -8.56 -14.15 0.93
C ALA A 158 -7.03 -14.18 1.12
N ASP A 159 -6.25 -13.86 0.08
CA ASP A 159 -4.79 -13.90 0.12
C ASP A 159 -4.18 -12.49 0.27
N CYS A 160 -4.79 -11.48 -0.36
CA CYS A 160 -4.31 -10.10 -0.34
C CYS A 160 -4.68 -9.36 0.96
N HIS A 161 -5.90 -9.57 1.46
CA HIS A 161 -6.46 -8.90 2.66
C HIS A 161 -7.13 -9.91 3.60
N PRO A 162 -6.39 -10.89 4.14
CA PRO A 162 -7.00 -12.06 4.78
C PRO A 162 -7.88 -11.71 5.99
N ILE A 163 -7.58 -10.61 6.69
CA ILE A 163 -8.40 -10.16 7.82
C ILE A 163 -9.75 -9.64 7.36
N VAL A 164 -9.82 -8.85 6.28
CA VAL A 164 -11.09 -8.44 5.67
C VAL A 164 -11.87 -9.67 5.21
N PHE A 165 -11.20 -10.64 4.56
CA PHE A 165 -11.86 -11.88 4.16
C PHE A 165 -12.36 -12.71 5.36
N ASN A 166 -11.65 -12.70 6.49
CA ASN A 166 -12.13 -13.34 7.72
C ASN A 166 -13.38 -12.64 8.28
N HIS A 167 -13.50 -11.32 8.14
CA HIS A 167 -14.75 -10.61 8.46
C HIS A 167 -15.87 -11.06 7.52
N ILE A 168 -15.61 -11.15 6.21
CA ILE A 168 -16.57 -11.63 5.20
C ILE A 168 -17.05 -13.06 5.56
N LYS A 169 -16.14 -13.99 5.87
CA LYS A 169 -16.48 -15.37 6.26
C LYS A 169 -17.26 -15.46 7.58
N LYS A 170 -17.15 -14.46 8.46
CA LYS A 170 -17.93 -14.36 9.70
C LYS A 170 -19.28 -13.66 9.52
N SER A 171 -19.50 -13.00 8.39
CA SER A 171 -20.79 -12.40 8.05
C SER A 171 -21.82 -13.47 7.70
N LYS A 172 -23.09 -13.07 7.59
CA LYS A 172 -24.17 -13.92 7.08
C LYS A 172 -24.49 -13.64 5.60
N ALA A 173 -23.70 -12.81 4.95
CA ALA A 173 -23.94 -12.39 3.58
C ALA A 173 -23.72 -13.54 2.61
N PHE A 174 -24.49 -13.56 1.52
CA PHE A 174 -24.19 -14.38 0.35
C PHE A 174 -23.00 -13.76 -0.38
N VAL A 175 -21.93 -14.52 -0.58
CA VAL A 175 -20.68 -14.01 -1.16
C VAL A 175 -20.58 -14.39 -2.63
N VAL A 176 -20.53 -13.39 -3.49
CA VAL A 176 -20.31 -13.54 -4.94
C VAL A 176 -18.90 -13.09 -5.26
N CYS A 177 -18.13 -13.92 -5.96
CA CYS A 177 -16.80 -13.58 -6.45
C CYS A 177 -16.78 -13.59 -7.98
N VAL A 178 -16.34 -12.49 -8.57
CA VAL A 178 -16.07 -12.34 -10.00
C VAL A 178 -14.59 -12.13 -10.20
N ASP A 179 -14.00 -13.05 -10.96
CA ASP A 179 -12.58 -13.01 -11.29
C ASP A 179 -12.34 -13.81 -12.58
N VAL A 180 -11.17 -13.60 -13.20
CA VAL A 180 -10.72 -14.37 -14.36
C VAL A 180 -10.29 -15.77 -13.95
N TYR A 181 -9.73 -15.89 -12.75
CA TYR A 181 -9.18 -17.13 -12.21
C TYR A 181 -9.96 -17.60 -10.99
N GLU A 182 -10.07 -18.92 -10.82
CA GLU A 182 -10.63 -19.51 -9.61
C GLU A 182 -9.65 -19.38 -8.43
N SER A 183 -9.59 -18.17 -7.86
CA SER A 183 -8.73 -17.79 -6.73
C SER A 183 -9.16 -18.44 -5.41
N THR A 184 -8.35 -18.30 -4.36
CA THR A 184 -8.72 -18.73 -3.00
C THR A 184 -10.02 -18.08 -2.53
N THR A 185 -10.27 -16.84 -2.96
CA THR A 185 -11.53 -16.11 -2.69
C THR A 185 -12.69 -16.76 -3.41
N ALA A 186 -12.56 -17.05 -4.71
CA ALA A 186 -13.59 -17.72 -5.52
C ALA A 186 -14.01 -19.06 -4.90
N LYS A 187 -13.04 -19.92 -4.56
CA LYS A 187 -13.27 -21.25 -3.96
C LYS A 187 -14.01 -21.22 -2.62
N LYS A 188 -13.98 -20.08 -1.92
CA LYS A 188 -14.58 -19.90 -0.59
C LYS A 188 -15.83 -19.03 -0.60
N SER A 189 -16.25 -18.58 -1.78
CA SER A 189 -17.46 -17.80 -2.02
C SER A 189 -18.64 -18.73 -2.33
N ASP A 190 -19.86 -18.26 -2.13
CA ASP A 190 -21.07 -19.04 -2.38
C ASP A 190 -21.38 -19.13 -3.89
N LEU A 191 -21.01 -18.10 -4.64
CA LEU A 191 -21.07 -18.06 -6.10
C LEU A 191 -19.76 -17.54 -6.69
N PHE A 192 -19.18 -18.29 -7.62
CA PHE A 192 -18.08 -17.84 -8.46
C PHE A 192 -18.58 -17.63 -9.89
N ILE A 193 -18.34 -16.45 -10.44
CA ILE A 193 -18.62 -16.12 -11.84
C ILE A 193 -17.28 -15.85 -12.51
N GLN A 194 -16.87 -16.78 -13.37
CA GLN A 194 -15.67 -16.61 -14.17
C GLN A 194 -15.97 -15.69 -15.36
N VAL A 195 -15.20 -14.60 -15.48
CA VAL A 195 -15.28 -13.70 -16.65
C VAL A 195 -14.01 -13.79 -17.48
N GLU A 196 -14.13 -13.61 -18.78
CA GLU A 196 -12.96 -13.40 -19.63
C GLU A 196 -12.27 -12.08 -19.27
N PRO A 197 -10.93 -11.97 -19.45
CA PRO A 197 -10.22 -10.72 -19.22
C PRO A 197 -10.89 -9.54 -19.94
N ALA A 198 -11.09 -8.44 -19.20
CA ALA A 198 -11.74 -7.20 -19.65
C ALA A 198 -13.25 -7.28 -19.94
N MET A 199 -13.92 -8.42 -19.69
CA MET A 199 -15.38 -8.57 -19.87
C MET A 199 -16.20 -8.25 -18.61
N ASP A 200 -15.53 -7.90 -17.52
CA ASP A 200 -16.11 -7.59 -16.22
C ASP A 200 -17.12 -6.42 -16.24
N MET A 201 -17.00 -5.47 -17.17
CA MET A 201 -17.99 -4.39 -17.29
C MET A 201 -19.38 -4.90 -17.69
N GLN A 202 -19.48 -5.91 -18.57
CA GLN A 202 -20.79 -6.41 -19.00
C GLN A 202 -21.60 -6.92 -17.81
N LEU A 203 -20.92 -7.54 -16.86
CA LEU A 203 -21.52 -7.98 -15.61
C LEU A 203 -21.87 -6.79 -14.71
N ILE A 204 -20.99 -5.79 -14.59
CA ILE A 204 -21.24 -4.57 -13.80
C ILE A 204 -22.50 -3.85 -14.30
N ASP A 205 -22.67 -3.71 -15.62
CA ASP A 205 -23.82 -3.06 -16.24
C ASP A 205 -25.14 -3.80 -15.95
N ASP A 206 -25.08 -5.13 -15.80
CA ASP A 206 -26.25 -5.98 -15.51
C ASP A 206 -26.48 -6.24 -14.01
N LEU A 207 -25.61 -5.75 -13.10
CA LEU A 207 -25.78 -5.90 -11.65
C LEU A 207 -27.19 -5.55 -11.15
N PRO A 208 -27.85 -4.46 -11.61
CA PRO A 208 -29.20 -4.14 -11.14
C PRO A 208 -30.28 -5.20 -11.45
N ASN A 209 -29.99 -6.14 -12.36
CA ASN A 209 -30.89 -7.24 -12.74
C ASN A 209 -30.54 -8.57 -12.05
N GLN A 210 -29.34 -8.68 -11.47
CA GLN A 210 -28.88 -9.91 -10.83
C GLN A 210 -29.68 -10.20 -9.55
N GLU A 211 -30.21 -11.41 -9.37
CA GLU A 211 -31.06 -11.77 -8.22
C GLU A 211 -30.37 -11.63 -6.86
N TRP A 212 -29.04 -11.82 -6.85
CA TRP A 212 -28.20 -11.66 -5.67
C TRP A 212 -27.83 -10.20 -5.37
N PHE A 213 -28.14 -9.25 -6.26
CA PHE A 213 -27.81 -7.83 -6.07
C PHE A 213 -29.08 -6.95 -5.99
N LYS A 214 -30.04 -7.22 -6.87
CA LYS A 214 -31.32 -6.51 -6.93
C LYS A 214 -32.11 -6.70 -5.64
N ASN A 215 -32.60 -5.60 -5.08
CA ASN A 215 -33.40 -5.59 -3.84
C ASN A 215 -32.69 -6.25 -2.63
N LYS A 216 -31.35 -6.27 -2.62
CA LYS A 216 -30.52 -6.76 -1.52
C LYS A 216 -29.65 -5.62 -0.99
N LYS A 217 -29.39 -5.57 0.32
CA LYS A 217 -28.29 -4.75 0.85
C LYS A 217 -26.97 -5.31 0.35
N SER A 218 -26.37 -4.62 -0.62
CA SER A 218 -25.15 -5.09 -1.28
C SER A 218 -23.95 -4.23 -0.94
N LEU A 219 -22.87 -4.88 -0.52
CA LEU A 219 -21.55 -4.29 -0.35
C LEU A 219 -20.62 -4.82 -1.45
N SER A 220 -20.07 -3.94 -2.28
CA SER A 220 -19.08 -4.33 -3.28
C SER A 220 -17.67 -4.13 -2.75
N VAL A 221 -16.79 -5.12 -2.93
CA VAL A 221 -15.39 -5.11 -2.51
C VAL A 221 -14.52 -5.32 -3.74
N TYR A 222 -13.59 -4.41 -4.00
CA TYR A 222 -12.75 -4.50 -5.20
C TYR A 222 -11.31 -4.03 -4.93
N SER A 223 -10.41 -4.42 -5.85
CA SER A 223 -8.98 -4.12 -5.79
C SER A 223 -8.39 -4.02 -7.21
N GLN A 224 -7.10 -4.33 -7.38
CA GLN A 224 -6.33 -4.10 -8.60
C GLN A 224 -6.82 -4.83 -9.85
N GLY A 225 -7.57 -5.94 -9.72
CA GLY A 225 -8.17 -6.60 -10.87
C GLY A 225 -9.20 -5.73 -11.58
N LEU A 226 -9.81 -4.78 -10.86
CA LEU A 226 -10.70 -3.77 -11.44
C LEU A 226 -9.95 -2.46 -11.77
N THR A 227 -9.07 -1.99 -10.87
CA THR A 227 -8.46 -0.66 -11.03
C THR A 227 -7.34 -0.59 -12.06
N GLN A 228 -6.71 -1.72 -12.40
CA GLN A 228 -5.62 -1.80 -13.38
C GLN A 228 -6.10 -2.31 -14.75
N SER A 229 -7.16 -1.69 -15.29
CA SER A 229 -7.65 -1.90 -16.65
C SER A 229 -7.68 -0.59 -17.45
N THR A 230 -7.79 -0.69 -18.78
CA THR A 230 -7.81 0.46 -19.69
C THR A 230 -9.03 1.36 -19.51
N ASP A 231 -10.13 0.83 -18.97
CA ASP A 231 -11.40 1.49 -18.73
C ASP A 231 -11.78 1.51 -17.23
N ALA A 232 -10.79 1.40 -16.34
CA ALA A 232 -11.01 1.20 -14.91
C ALA A 232 -11.82 2.31 -14.22
N VAL A 233 -11.62 3.58 -14.62
CA VAL A 233 -12.41 4.71 -14.06
C VAL A 233 -13.89 4.52 -14.38
N GLU A 234 -14.21 4.14 -15.62
CA GLU A 234 -15.59 3.91 -16.06
C GLU A 234 -16.21 2.70 -15.37
N LYS A 235 -15.44 1.62 -15.17
CA LYS A 235 -15.90 0.44 -14.42
C LYS A 235 -16.23 0.76 -12.97
N VAL A 236 -15.38 1.52 -12.28
CA VAL A 236 -15.65 1.92 -10.89
C VAL A 236 -16.88 2.84 -10.83
N ASN A 237 -17.02 3.80 -11.74
CA ASN A 237 -18.23 4.63 -11.79
C ASN A 237 -19.49 3.84 -12.15
N ALA A 238 -19.40 2.83 -13.03
CA ALA A 238 -20.51 1.96 -13.36
C ALA A 238 -20.93 1.11 -12.15
N LEU A 239 -19.96 0.61 -11.37
CA LEU A 239 -20.22 -0.06 -10.10
C LEU A 239 -20.93 0.88 -9.12
N ILE A 240 -20.43 2.11 -8.93
CA ILE A 240 -21.09 3.10 -8.08
C ILE A 240 -22.51 3.42 -8.58
N ASN A 241 -22.69 3.61 -9.89
CA ASN A 241 -24.01 3.83 -10.49
C ASN A 241 -24.97 2.65 -10.26
N ALA A 242 -24.48 1.41 -10.30
CA ALA A 242 -25.30 0.24 -9.98
C ALA A 242 -25.81 0.31 -8.54
N HIS A 243 -24.95 0.67 -7.58
CA HIS A 243 -25.35 0.90 -6.19
C HIS A 243 -26.37 2.04 -6.04
N ILE A 244 -26.18 3.16 -6.75
CA ILE A 244 -27.14 4.29 -6.72
C ILE A 244 -28.49 3.84 -7.30
N LYS A 245 -28.51 3.17 -8.46
CA LYS A 245 -29.74 2.71 -9.13
C LYS A 245 -30.56 1.74 -8.30
N THR A 246 -29.90 0.88 -7.51
CA THR A 246 -30.60 -0.08 -6.63
C THR A 246 -30.86 0.45 -5.23
N GLY A 247 -30.45 1.70 -4.93
CA GLY A 247 -30.57 2.28 -3.58
C GLY A 247 -29.63 1.65 -2.55
N ASN A 248 -28.56 0.99 -3.00
CA ASN A 248 -27.50 0.37 -2.21
C ASN A 248 -26.34 1.34 -1.92
N ILE A 249 -26.67 2.56 -1.49
CA ILE A 249 -25.71 3.59 -1.07
C ILE A 249 -26.27 4.33 0.16
N ASN A 250 -25.40 4.99 0.92
CA ASN A 250 -25.77 5.78 2.12
C ASN A 250 -26.54 5.02 3.20
N LYS A 251 -26.36 3.70 3.30
CA LYS A 251 -27.04 2.81 4.25
C LYS A 251 -26.08 1.76 4.80
N PRO A 252 -26.28 1.27 6.03
CA PRO A 252 -25.52 0.14 6.55
C PRO A 252 -25.57 -1.10 5.67
N GLY A 253 -24.39 -1.67 5.42
CA GLY A 253 -24.21 -2.84 4.56
C GLY A 253 -24.27 -2.54 3.08
N CYS A 254 -24.30 -1.26 2.70
CA CYS A 254 -24.49 -0.83 1.32
C CYS A 254 -23.40 0.13 0.86
N GLY A 255 -22.81 -0.15 -0.30
CA GLY A 255 -21.87 0.76 -0.96
C GLY A 255 -20.66 0.03 -1.53
N VAL A 256 -19.59 0.78 -1.79
CA VAL A 256 -18.40 0.27 -2.46
C VAL A 256 -17.15 0.47 -1.59
N LEU A 257 -16.45 -0.62 -1.29
CA LEU A 257 -15.21 -0.68 -0.54
C LEU A 257 -14.03 -0.97 -1.48
N SER A 258 -13.18 0.03 -1.71
CA SER A 258 -11.91 -0.14 -2.41
C SER A 258 -10.83 -0.58 -1.43
N LEU A 259 -10.26 -1.78 -1.60
CA LEU A 259 -9.16 -2.25 -0.76
C LEU A 259 -7.82 -1.75 -1.32
N THR A 260 -7.02 -1.08 -0.49
CA THR A 260 -5.70 -0.63 -0.91
C THR A 260 -4.65 -1.72 -0.72
N GLY A 261 -3.68 -1.77 -1.64
CA GLY A 261 -2.58 -2.74 -1.58
C GLY A 261 -1.70 -2.54 -0.34
N GLN A 262 -1.07 -1.37 -0.21
CA GLN A 262 -0.14 -1.04 0.88
C GLN A 262 -0.87 -0.43 2.10
N CYS A 263 -0.23 -0.54 3.26
CA CYS A 263 -0.76 -0.13 4.57
C CYS A 263 -1.21 1.33 4.64
N ASN A 264 -0.53 2.25 3.94
CA ASN A 264 -0.77 3.68 4.01
C ASN A 264 -1.05 4.34 2.65
N ALA A 265 -1.54 3.57 1.68
CA ALA A 265 -1.92 4.11 0.39
C ALA A 265 -3.06 5.14 0.49
N MET A 266 -3.95 5.01 1.49
CA MET A 266 -4.95 6.06 1.78
C MET A 266 -4.32 7.30 2.40
N GLY A 267 -3.25 7.17 3.19
CA GLY A 267 -2.49 8.31 3.69
C GLY A 267 -1.86 9.12 2.55
N ALA A 268 -1.26 8.46 1.56
CA ALA A 268 -0.73 9.14 0.37
C ALA A 268 -1.82 9.90 -0.42
N ARG A 269 -3.03 9.35 -0.49
CA ARG A 269 -4.20 10.01 -1.09
C ARG A 269 -4.63 11.24 -0.28
N GLU A 270 -4.71 11.11 1.04
CA GLU A 270 -5.07 12.19 1.96
C GLU A 270 -4.10 13.37 1.87
N ILE A 271 -2.80 13.08 1.90
CA ILE A 271 -1.76 14.11 1.77
C ILE A 271 -1.78 14.73 0.36
N GLY A 272 -2.43 14.08 -0.61
CA GLY A 272 -2.50 14.55 -1.98
C GLY A 272 -1.17 14.44 -2.69
N ILE A 273 -0.47 13.32 -2.51
CA ILE A 273 0.73 12.97 -3.27
C ILE A 273 0.30 12.73 -4.72
N ARG A 274 0.58 13.73 -5.57
CA ARG A 274 0.24 13.71 -6.99
C ARG A 274 1.12 14.66 -7.75
N THR A 275 1.45 14.24 -8.95
CA THR A 275 2.06 15.06 -9.99
C THR A 275 1.01 15.93 -10.67
N SER A 276 1.44 17.07 -11.23
CA SER A 276 0.59 17.89 -12.12
C SER A 276 0.90 17.69 -13.60
N ASP A 277 2.01 17.03 -13.92
CA ASP A 277 2.59 17.00 -15.28
C ASP A 277 2.71 15.55 -15.79
N LEU A 278 3.70 14.81 -15.29
CA LEU A 278 3.97 13.42 -15.72
C LEU A 278 3.32 12.39 -14.82
N THR A 279 2.75 11.32 -15.37
CA THR A 279 2.29 10.15 -14.61
C THR A 279 3.43 9.35 -13.98
N ALA A 280 3.09 8.49 -12.99
CA ALA A 280 4.04 7.57 -12.36
C ALA A 280 4.80 6.69 -13.36
N THR A 281 4.17 6.27 -14.47
CA THR A 281 4.84 5.50 -15.53
C THR A 281 5.78 6.37 -16.37
N GLU A 282 5.41 7.63 -16.62
CA GLU A 282 6.21 8.57 -17.41
C GLU A 282 7.48 9.01 -16.68
N PHE A 283 7.48 9.04 -15.34
CA PHE A 283 8.70 9.25 -14.56
C PHE A 283 9.83 8.29 -14.95
N PHE A 284 9.48 7.05 -15.31
CA PHE A 284 10.45 6.01 -15.64
C PHE A 284 10.63 5.77 -17.14
N SER A 285 9.84 6.41 -18.01
CA SER A 285 9.94 6.23 -19.47
C SER A 285 10.33 7.48 -20.24
N THR A 286 10.18 8.67 -19.66
CA THR A 286 10.53 9.95 -20.31
C THR A 286 11.97 10.33 -20.02
N GLU A 287 12.66 11.01 -20.94
CA GLU A 287 14.01 11.53 -20.73
C GLU A 287 14.06 12.83 -19.90
N GLN A 288 12.89 13.40 -19.56
CA GLN A 288 12.77 14.65 -18.79
C GLN A 288 13.37 14.52 -17.40
N ILE A 289 13.18 13.39 -16.70
CA ILE A 289 13.64 13.24 -15.33
C ILE A 289 15.14 12.90 -15.27
N LYS A 290 15.97 13.82 -14.79
CA LYS A 290 17.42 13.62 -14.67
C LYS A 290 17.84 13.22 -13.25
N THR A 291 17.17 13.77 -12.24
CA THR A 291 17.41 13.42 -10.84
C THR A 291 16.15 12.85 -10.24
N MET A 292 16.23 11.66 -9.64
CA MET A 292 15.09 11.02 -8.97
C MET A 292 15.46 10.57 -7.58
N TRP A 293 14.58 10.89 -6.62
CA TRP A 293 14.63 10.32 -5.29
C TRP A 293 13.47 9.32 -5.10
N VAL A 294 13.82 8.04 -5.02
CA VAL A 294 12.89 6.93 -4.75
C VAL A 294 12.86 6.66 -3.24
N MET A 295 11.68 6.61 -2.65
CA MET A 295 11.51 6.46 -1.20
C MET A 295 10.61 5.25 -0.85
N GLY A 296 11.19 4.25 -0.17
CA GLY A 296 10.46 3.10 0.37
C GLY A 296 9.81 2.19 -0.69
N THR A 297 10.40 2.11 -1.89
CA THR A 297 9.89 1.28 -2.99
C THR A 297 10.98 0.83 -3.96
N ASN A 298 10.70 -0.18 -4.78
CA ASN A 298 11.69 -0.90 -5.59
C ASN A 298 11.32 -0.90 -7.09
N PRO A 299 11.32 0.26 -7.77
CA PRO A 299 10.84 0.41 -9.14
C PRO A 299 11.64 -0.39 -10.17
N VAL A 300 12.92 -0.70 -9.94
CA VAL A 300 13.68 -1.62 -10.81
C VAL A 300 13.01 -3.00 -10.90
N HIS A 301 12.41 -3.44 -9.79
CA HIS A 301 11.63 -4.68 -9.76
C HIS A 301 10.19 -4.45 -10.24
N SER A 302 9.52 -3.40 -9.75
CA SER A 302 8.06 -3.30 -9.85
C SER A 302 7.54 -2.47 -11.03
N MET A 303 8.37 -1.66 -11.70
CA MET A 303 7.93 -0.81 -12.81
C MET A 303 8.14 -1.49 -14.17
N ILE A 304 7.12 -1.40 -15.02
CA ILE A 304 7.08 -2.08 -16.33
C ILE A 304 8.06 -1.46 -17.34
N ASN A 305 8.21 -0.14 -17.30
CA ASN A 305 9.03 0.63 -18.24
C ASN A 305 10.21 1.29 -17.54
N TYR A 306 10.88 0.58 -16.62
CA TYR A 306 12.02 1.16 -15.92
C TYR A 306 13.17 1.46 -16.89
N ARG A 307 13.54 2.74 -17.02
CA ARG A 307 14.83 3.16 -17.57
C ARG A 307 15.81 3.50 -16.45
N LYS A 308 17.10 3.47 -16.77
CA LYS A 308 18.13 3.99 -15.88
C LYS A 308 17.97 5.51 -15.74
N ILE A 309 17.92 6.00 -14.52
CA ILE A 309 17.93 7.44 -14.19
C ILE A 309 19.38 7.91 -14.03
N ASP A 310 19.68 9.13 -14.45
CA ASP A 310 21.04 9.66 -14.50
C ASP A 310 21.62 9.91 -13.10
N ASN A 311 20.83 10.50 -12.21
CA ASN A 311 21.15 10.65 -10.79
C ASN A 311 20.04 10.02 -9.94
N LEU A 312 20.30 8.83 -9.40
CA LEU A 312 19.33 8.07 -8.62
C LEU A 312 19.68 8.06 -7.13
N ILE A 313 18.78 8.59 -6.32
CA ILE A 313 18.82 8.58 -4.86
C ILE A 313 17.76 7.60 -4.36
N VAL A 314 18.11 6.71 -3.43
CA VAL A 314 17.19 5.71 -2.88
C VAL A 314 17.21 5.73 -1.36
N SER A 315 16.04 5.95 -0.77
CA SER A 315 15.78 5.70 0.66
C SER A 315 15.12 4.34 0.84
N ASP A 316 15.81 3.42 1.51
CA ASP A 316 15.27 2.10 1.85
C ASP A 316 15.92 1.59 3.16
N PHE A 317 15.21 0.73 3.89
CA PHE A 317 15.76 0.12 5.10
C PHE A 317 16.58 -1.14 4.76
N THR A 318 16.40 -1.70 3.56
CA THR A 318 17.08 -2.91 3.10
C THR A 318 17.61 -2.79 1.68
N LYS A 319 18.62 -3.60 1.33
CA LYS A 319 19.11 -3.70 -0.05
C LYS A 319 18.04 -4.28 -0.97
N THR A 320 17.79 -3.59 -2.06
CA THR A 320 16.88 -3.96 -3.14
C THR A 320 17.55 -3.81 -4.50
N LEU A 321 16.92 -4.33 -5.56
CA LEU A 321 17.38 -4.13 -6.95
C LEU A 321 17.50 -2.64 -7.31
N THR A 322 16.71 -1.77 -6.69
CA THR A 322 16.79 -0.33 -6.91
C THR A 322 17.98 0.28 -6.18
N THR A 323 18.28 -0.15 -4.94
CA THR A 323 19.49 0.32 -4.23
C THR A 323 20.78 -0.12 -4.92
N GLU A 324 20.78 -1.25 -5.63
CA GLU A 324 21.97 -1.76 -6.33
C GLU A 324 22.41 -0.87 -7.51
N VAL A 325 21.49 -0.10 -8.09
CA VAL A 325 21.74 0.78 -9.23
C VAL A 325 21.72 2.26 -8.86
N ALA A 326 21.62 2.58 -7.58
CA ALA A 326 21.54 3.94 -7.06
C ALA A 326 22.92 4.56 -6.83
N ASP A 327 23.04 5.85 -7.10
CA ASP A 327 24.24 6.63 -6.84
C ASP A 327 24.35 6.98 -5.34
N ILE A 328 23.22 7.32 -4.72
CA ILE A 328 23.11 7.62 -3.28
C ILE A 328 22.10 6.67 -2.64
N VAL A 329 22.49 6.00 -1.56
CA VAL A 329 21.63 5.11 -0.78
C VAL A 329 21.56 5.63 0.65
N LEU A 330 20.32 5.88 1.10
CA LEU A 330 19.99 6.48 2.39
C LEU A 330 19.37 5.40 3.30
N PRO A 331 20.01 5.03 4.42
CA PRO A 331 19.44 4.07 5.36
C PRO A 331 18.27 4.71 6.10
N VAL A 332 17.07 4.14 5.96
CA VAL A 332 15.90 4.62 6.70
C VAL A 332 15.42 3.67 7.79
N CYS A 333 14.69 4.22 8.76
CA CYS A 333 14.06 3.43 9.81
C CYS A 333 13.03 2.45 9.25
N SER A 334 13.03 1.22 9.74
CA SER A 334 11.97 0.25 9.47
C SER A 334 10.73 0.52 10.32
N TRP A 335 9.64 -0.22 10.06
CA TRP A 335 8.38 -0.06 10.79
C TRP A 335 8.48 -0.21 12.32
N SER A 336 9.47 -0.93 12.82
CA SER A 336 9.69 -1.12 14.27
C SER A 336 10.48 0.02 14.92
N GLU A 337 11.04 0.93 14.12
CA GLU A 337 12.02 1.96 14.52
C GLU A 337 11.51 3.39 14.31
N LYS A 338 10.32 3.55 13.72
CA LYS A 338 9.69 4.85 13.51
C LYS A 338 8.24 4.90 13.99
N THR A 339 7.91 6.04 14.58
CA THR A 339 6.56 6.39 15.04
C THR A 339 5.92 7.38 14.08
N GLY A 340 4.60 7.26 13.91
CA GLY A 340 3.78 8.19 13.14
C GLY A 340 2.44 7.55 12.77
N HIS A 341 1.80 8.07 11.73
CA HIS A 341 0.41 7.72 11.41
C HIS A 341 0.25 7.06 10.04
N MET A 342 -0.78 6.23 9.94
CA MET A 342 -1.28 5.65 8.70
C MET A 342 -2.79 5.80 8.59
N LYS A 343 -3.31 5.79 7.36
CA LYS A 343 -4.75 5.70 7.07
C LYS A 343 -5.01 4.40 6.31
N ASN A 344 -5.91 3.55 6.80
CA ASN A 344 -6.23 2.26 6.17
C ASN A 344 -7.37 2.39 5.14
N SER A 345 -7.75 1.28 4.49
CA SER A 345 -8.75 1.25 3.41
C SER A 345 -10.15 1.74 3.83
N GLU A 346 -10.51 1.61 5.11
CA GLU A 346 -11.77 2.15 5.67
C GLU A 346 -11.62 3.58 6.26
N ARG A 347 -10.55 4.28 5.86
CA ARG A 347 -10.22 5.67 6.25
C ARG A 347 -9.85 5.86 7.71
N ARG A 348 -9.65 4.79 8.48
CA ARG A 348 -9.30 4.91 9.90
C ARG A 348 -7.85 5.37 10.04
N TYR A 349 -7.63 6.41 10.85
CA TYR A 349 -6.30 6.80 11.29
C TYR A 349 -5.78 5.79 12.31
N LEU A 350 -4.55 5.35 12.12
CA LEU A 350 -3.88 4.31 12.88
C LEU A 350 -2.50 4.79 13.26
N GLU A 351 -2.12 4.55 14.51
CA GLU A 351 -0.78 4.84 15.00
C GLU A 351 0.15 3.65 14.75
N GLN A 352 1.32 3.93 14.19
CA GLN A 352 2.47 3.05 14.23
C GLN A 352 3.42 3.58 15.29
N ASN A 353 3.74 2.77 16.29
CA ASN A 353 4.70 3.14 17.32
C ASN A 353 5.99 2.34 17.16
N ALA A 354 7.12 3.02 17.24
CA ALA A 354 8.42 2.40 17.38
C ALA A 354 8.52 1.65 18.72
N PHE A 355 9.18 0.52 18.69
CA PHE A 355 9.52 -0.26 19.89
C PHE A 355 11.00 -0.70 19.90
N LEU A 356 11.74 -0.31 18.87
CA LEU A 356 13.18 -0.42 18.77
C LEU A 356 13.77 0.96 18.45
N PRO A 357 15.01 1.26 18.89
CA PRO A 357 15.72 2.42 18.42
C PRO A 357 16.13 2.25 16.94
N PRO A 358 16.41 3.34 16.22
CA PRO A 358 16.95 3.28 14.86
C PRO A 358 18.18 2.39 14.74
N ALA A 359 18.29 1.66 13.63
CA ALA A 359 19.41 0.75 13.38
C ALA A 359 20.63 1.51 12.84
N GLY A 360 21.71 1.54 13.61
CA GLY A 360 22.93 2.27 13.25
C GLY A 360 22.65 3.76 13.13
N GLU A 361 22.93 4.35 11.97
CA GLU A 361 22.69 5.75 11.65
C GLU A 361 21.39 5.96 10.84
N SER A 362 20.52 4.95 10.74
CA SER A 362 19.26 5.11 10.01
C SER A 362 18.38 6.21 10.63
N LYS A 363 17.64 6.93 9.79
CA LYS A 363 16.71 8.00 10.20
C LYS A 363 15.32 7.77 9.63
N PRO A 364 14.24 8.26 10.26
CA PRO A 364 12.94 8.30 9.59
C PRO A 364 13.02 9.21 8.36
N ASP A 365 12.24 8.90 7.33
CA ASP A 365 12.33 9.57 6.03
C ASP A 365 12.11 11.09 6.15
N TRP A 366 11.14 11.54 6.97
CA TRP A 366 10.88 12.97 7.20
C TRP A 366 12.10 13.74 7.72
N GLU A 367 12.94 13.13 8.56
CA GLU A 367 14.12 13.79 9.12
C GLU A 367 15.17 14.02 8.03
N ILE A 368 15.36 13.05 7.13
CA ILE A 368 16.31 13.16 6.02
C ILE A 368 15.86 14.25 5.03
N VAL A 369 14.56 14.32 4.75
CA VAL A 369 14.01 15.40 3.92
C VAL A 369 14.24 16.77 4.58
N CYS A 370 14.07 16.88 5.90
CA CYS A 370 14.37 18.11 6.63
C CYS A 370 15.85 18.49 6.57
N MET A 371 16.76 17.50 6.68
CA MET A 371 18.20 17.73 6.55
C MET A 371 18.56 18.30 5.17
N LEU A 372 18.02 17.71 4.11
CA LEU A 372 18.22 18.22 2.74
C LEU A 372 17.63 19.63 2.59
N ALA A 373 16.41 19.86 3.09
CA ALA A 373 15.75 21.15 3.00
C ALA A 373 16.59 22.26 3.67
N LYS A 374 17.16 22.00 4.85
CA LYS A 374 18.06 22.94 5.55
C LYS A 374 19.36 23.18 4.79
N ALA A 375 19.94 22.15 4.20
CA ALA A 375 21.14 22.28 3.39
C ALA A 375 20.90 23.07 2.08
N LEU A 376 19.64 23.22 1.68
CA LEU A 376 19.19 24.05 0.56
C LEU A 376 18.62 25.40 1.02
N ASP A 377 18.88 25.79 2.27
CA ASP A 377 18.42 27.04 2.90
C ASP A 377 16.89 27.24 2.88
N LEU A 378 16.12 26.15 2.92
CA LEU A 378 14.65 26.20 2.99
C LEU A 378 14.18 26.33 4.45
N GLU A 379 13.27 27.27 4.69
CA GLU A 379 12.66 27.50 6.00
C GLU A 379 11.51 26.53 6.30
N GLY A 380 11.19 26.35 7.59
CA GLY A 380 10.03 25.56 8.04
C GLY A 380 10.27 24.05 8.15
N PHE A 381 11.51 23.59 8.16
CA PHE A 381 11.87 22.16 8.27
C PHE A 381 12.54 21.83 9.62
N ASP A 382 12.24 22.58 10.68
CA ASP A 382 12.89 22.47 11.99
C ASP A 382 12.29 21.45 12.96
N PHE A 383 11.46 20.54 12.45
CA PHE A 383 10.81 19.49 13.24
C PHE A 383 11.82 18.64 14.03
N LYS A 384 11.46 18.36 15.28
CA LYS A 384 12.21 17.50 16.22
C LYS A 384 11.56 16.14 16.38
N THR A 385 10.25 16.05 16.14
CA THR A 385 9.48 14.81 16.32
C THR A 385 8.45 14.63 15.20
N ALA A 386 8.02 13.38 15.00
CA ALA A 386 6.88 13.08 14.13
C ALA A 386 5.59 13.76 14.63
N ASP A 387 5.42 13.94 15.94
CA ASP A 387 4.26 14.63 16.51
C ASP A 387 4.20 16.10 16.08
N GLU A 388 5.33 16.80 16.01
CA GLU A 388 5.35 18.19 15.52
C GLU A 388 4.91 18.26 14.05
N VAL A 389 5.34 17.31 13.22
CA VAL A 389 4.87 17.19 11.83
C VAL A 389 3.36 16.93 11.79
N TRP A 390 2.88 15.98 12.59
CA TRP A 390 1.46 15.63 12.67
C TRP A 390 0.59 16.81 13.10
N GLN A 391 1.03 17.60 14.08
CA GLN A 391 0.33 18.82 14.48
C GLN A 391 0.31 19.87 13.36
N GLU A 392 1.42 20.05 12.63
CA GLU A 392 1.46 21.00 11.51
C GLU A 392 0.50 20.60 10.38
N MET A 393 0.32 19.30 10.14
CA MET A 393 -0.62 18.79 9.15
C MET A 393 -2.08 19.19 9.45
N ASN A 394 -2.41 19.42 10.73
CA ASN A 394 -3.72 19.89 11.19
C ASN A 394 -4.90 19.10 10.58
N ILE A 395 -4.80 17.77 10.60
CA ILE A 395 -5.78 16.85 10.00
C ILE A 395 -6.98 16.68 10.94
N ASP A 396 -8.18 16.75 10.40
CA ASP A 396 -9.39 16.31 11.10
C ASP A 396 -9.39 14.79 11.25
N THR A 397 -9.17 14.33 12.47
CA THR A 397 -9.11 12.90 12.80
C THR A 397 -10.48 12.30 13.09
N THR A 398 -11.57 13.08 12.97
CA THR A 398 -12.93 12.61 13.15
C THR A 398 -13.23 11.48 12.17
N TRP A 399 -13.47 10.29 12.72
CA TRP A 399 -13.80 9.12 11.92
C TRP A 399 -15.27 8.73 12.11
N THR A 400 -15.97 8.52 11.00
CA THR A 400 -17.31 7.94 10.97
C THR A 400 -17.34 6.66 10.14
N PRO A 401 -18.09 5.63 10.59
CA PRO A 401 -18.21 4.36 9.85
C PRO A 401 -18.81 4.57 8.48
N GLN A 402 -19.75 5.50 8.35
CA GLN A 402 -20.39 5.86 7.09
C GLN A 402 -20.23 7.34 6.79
N ILE A 403 -19.93 7.62 5.53
CA ILE A 403 -19.96 8.97 4.98
C ILE A 403 -21.13 9.04 4.00
N LYS A 404 -22.02 10.00 4.20
CA LYS A 404 -23.06 10.30 3.22
C LYS A 404 -22.42 10.92 1.98
N VAL A 405 -22.69 10.32 0.83
CA VAL A 405 -22.20 10.76 -0.48
C VAL A 405 -23.37 11.11 -1.39
N ARG A 406 -23.06 11.76 -2.53
CA ARG A 406 -24.07 12.13 -3.52
C ARG A 406 -24.69 10.88 -4.15
N GLU A 407 -25.98 10.94 -4.43
CA GLU A 407 -26.75 9.87 -5.11
C GLU A 407 -27.09 10.29 -6.54
N GLU A 408 -26.11 10.85 -7.24
CA GLU A 408 -26.26 11.31 -8.63
C GLU A 408 -25.55 10.34 -9.57
N LEU A 409 -26.24 9.92 -10.63
CA LEU A 409 -25.62 9.04 -11.62
C LEU A 409 -24.52 9.77 -12.38
N VAL A 410 -23.34 9.15 -12.42
CA VAL A 410 -22.21 9.63 -13.20
C VAL A 410 -22.41 9.25 -14.66
N ASN A 411 -22.25 10.21 -15.56
CA ASN A 411 -22.20 9.88 -16.98
C ASN A 411 -20.95 9.03 -17.28
N ILE A 412 -21.15 7.86 -17.87
CA ILE A 412 -20.08 6.94 -18.23
C ILE A 412 -19.63 7.25 -19.65
N GLN A 413 -18.35 7.53 -19.83
CA GLN A 413 -17.77 7.77 -21.16
C GLN A 413 -17.31 6.43 -21.74
N THR A 414 -18.20 5.70 -22.39
CA THR A 414 -17.81 4.48 -23.11
C THR A 414 -17.22 4.87 -24.47
N GLN A 415 -15.94 4.55 -24.71
CA GLN A 415 -15.48 4.43 -26.09
C GLN A 415 -16.03 3.13 -26.69
N PRO A 416 -16.44 3.11 -27.98
CA PRO A 416 -16.84 1.88 -28.65
C PRO A 416 -15.76 0.83 -28.51
N ARG A 417 -16.08 -0.29 -27.87
CA ARG A 417 -15.19 -1.43 -27.65
C ARG A 417 -15.09 -2.26 -28.94
N GLU A 418 -14.70 -1.65 -30.05
CA GLU A 418 -14.51 -2.35 -31.32
C GLU A 418 -13.29 -3.27 -31.24
N ASN A 419 -13.46 -4.55 -30.85
CA ASN A 419 -12.49 -5.65 -31.05
C ASN A 419 -11.00 -5.30 -30.83
N GLN A 420 -10.71 -4.31 -29.98
CA GLN A 420 -9.35 -3.98 -29.65
C GLN A 420 -8.93 -5.12 -28.74
N LYS A 421 -8.05 -5.99 -29.25
CA LYS A 421 -7.27 -6.89 -28.43
C LYS A 421 -6.89 -6.09 -27.18
N PRO A 422 -7.29 -6.51 -25.97
CA PRO A 422 -7.09 -5.71 -24.79
C PRO A 422 -5.61 -5.31 -24.79
N ILE A 423 -5.32 -4.01 -24.74
CA ILE A 423 -3.93 -3.52 -24.76
C ILE A 423 -3.12 -4.13 -23.58
N ASN A 424 -3.81 -4.82 -22.66
CA ASN A 424 -3.27 -5.57 -21.52
C ASN A 424 -3.54 -7.09 -21.46
N SER A 425 -4.11 -7.75 -22.48
CA SER A 425 -4.48 -9.18 -22.35
C SER A 425 -3.30 -10.13 -22.19
N VAL A 426 -2.10 -9.69 -22.57
CA VAL A 426 -0.91 -10.53 -22.56
C VAL A 426 0.22 -9.85 -21.81
N ARG A 427 0.51 -8.56 -22.08
CA ARG A 427 1.77 -7.97 -21.61
C ARG A 427 1.82 -7.67 -20.10
N LEU A 428 0.77 -7.11 -19.50
CA LEU A 428 0.77 -6.71 -18.09
C LEU A 428 0.57 -7.92 -17.15
N LEU A 429 -0.30 -8.88 -17.54
CA LEU A 429 -0.49 -10.14 -16.84
C LEU A 429 0.69 -11.11 -17.05
N GLU A 430 1.23 -11.29 -18.26
CA GLU A 430 2.43 -12.11 -18.49
C GLU A 430 3.70 -11.47 -17.96
N GLN A 431 3.79 -10.14 -17.75
CA GLN A 431 4.94 -9.53 -17.08
C GLN A 431 4.83 -9.65 -15.56
N TRP A 432 3.63 -9.57 -14.96
CA TRP A 432 3.48 -9.86 -13.53
C TRP A 432 3.76 -11.34 -13.22
N HIS A 433 3.27 -12.24 -14.07
CA HIS A 433 3.62 -13.68 -14.07
C HIS A 433 4.99 -13.96 -14.73
N GLY A 434 5.59 -12.95 -15.33
CA GLY A 434 6.92 -12.96 -15.94
C GLY A 434 8.00 -12.56 -14.95
N MET A 435 7.64 -11.87 -13.86
CA MET A 435 8.55 -11.68 -12.72
C MET A 435 8.73 -12.97 -11.90
N THR A 436 7.83 -13.95 -12.05
CA THR A 436 8.05 -15.33 -11.58
C THR A 436 8.75 -16.22 -12.62
N ARG A 437 8.76 -15.85 -13.92
CA ARG A 437 9.30 -16.69 -15.01
C ARG A 437 10.54 -16.16 -15.74
N THR A 438 10.88 -14.90 -15.62
CA THR A 438 12.19 -14.39 -16.05
C THR A 438 13.20 -14.89 -15.03
N GLY A 439 14.12 -15.75 -15.45
CA GLY A 439 15.16 -16.36 -14.61
C GLY A 439 16.11 -15.38 -13.91
N LYS A 440 15.74 -14.12 -13.73
CA LYS A 440 16.43 -13.10 -12.93
C LYS A 440 16.11 -13.20 -11.44
N SER A 441 15.04 -13.88 -11.03
CA SER A 441 14.92 -14.35 -9.64
C SER A 441 15.57 -15.73 -9.50
N GLN A 442 16.92 -15.75 -9.48
CA GLN A 442 17.65 -16.98 -9.14
C GLN A 442 17.36 -17.44 -7.71
N THR A 443 16.92 -16.53 -6.84
CA THR A 443 16.54 -16.82 -5.45
C THR A 443 15.26 -17.65 -5.38
N LEU A 444 14.22 -17.29 -6.14
CA LEU A 444 12.94 -18.02 -6.11
C LEU A 444 13.01 -19.36 -6.86
N ASN A 445 13.78 -19.44 -7.95
CA ASN A 445 13.96 -20.68 -8.73
C ASN A 445 14.93 -21.69 -8.09
N LYS A 446 15.84 -21.26 -7.20
CA LYS A 446 16.65 -22.18 -6.38
C LYS A 446 15.86 -22.74 -5.20
N MET A 447 14.97 -21.95 -4.61
CA MET A 447 14.12 -22.39 -3.50
C MET A 447 13.09 -23.45 -3.90
N THR A 448 12.70 -23.52 -5.18
CA THR A 448 11.70 -24.49 -5.67
C THR A 448 12.29 -25.80 -6.20
N LYS A 449 13.61 -25.89 -6.42
CA LYS A 449 14.25 -27.07 -7.03
C LYS A 449 15.09 -27.91 -6.08
N ILE A 450 15.43 -27.41 -4.90
CA ILE A 450 16.25 -28.13 -3.94
C ILE A 450 15.36 -28.54 -2.78
N ASN A 451 14.84 -29.77 -2.89
CA ASN A 451 14.55 -30.71 -1.80
C ASN A 451 13.16 -31.36 -1.99
N LYS A 452 13.15 -32.65 -2.35
CA LYS A 452 11.94 -33.47 -2.48
C LYS A 452 11.26 -33.76 -1.12
N GLU A 453 11.84 -33.26 -0.02
CA GLU A 453 11.32 -33.40 1.34
C GLU A 453 10.89 -32.06 1.98
N VAL A 454 10.84 -30.95 1.21
CA VAL A 454 10.36 -29.66 1.72
C VAL A 454 9.00 -29.35 1.12
N VAL A 455 7.99 -29.33 2.00
CA VAL A 455 6.62 -28.89 1.69
C VAL A 455 6.67 -27.43 1.25
N SER A 456 6.18 -27.17 0.03
CA SER A 456 5.94 -25.82 -0.47
C SER A 456 5.06 -25.04 0.50
N ILE A 457 5.43 -23.81 0.87
CA ILE A 457 4.55 -22.90 1.62
C ILE A 457 3.49 -22.32 0.66
N HIS A 458 2.71 -23.21 0.07
CA HIS A 458 1.39 -22.97 -0.48
C HIS A 458 0.53 -24.10 0.10
N HIS A 459 -0.51 -23.73 0.84
CA HIS A 459 -1.30 -24.59 1.73
C HIS A 459 -0.66 -24.93 3.07
N ILE A 460 -0.79 -24.00 4.01
CA ILE A 460 -1.24 -24.42 5.33
C ILE A 460 -2.30 -23.42 5.83
N THR A 461 -3.53 -23.89 6.05
CA THR A 461 -4.49 -23.23 6.94
C THR A 461 -3.91 -23.29 8.36
N ASN A 462 -3.10 -22.29 8.70
CA ASN A 462 -2.24 -22.23 9.89
C ASN A 462 -2.97 -21.75 11.15
N THR A 463 -4.04 -22.43 11.57
CA THR A 463 -4.60 -22.19 12.92
C THR A 463 -3.95 -23.10 13.97
N GLU A 464 -3.30 -24.19 13.55
CA GLU A 464 -2.78 -25.24 14.45
C GLU A 464 -1.25 -25.25 14.58
N LEU A 465 -0.50 -24.82 13.56
CA LEU A 465 0.96 -25.00 13.52
C LEU A 465 1.79 -23.95 14.28
N PHE A 466 1.15 -22.89 14.79
CA PHE A 466 1.86 -21.71 15.29
C PHE A 466 1.25 -21.07 16.52
N LYS A 467 0.37 -21.78 17.24
CA LYS A 467 -0.37 -21.19 18.36
C LYS A 467 0.54 -20.71 19.51
N ASP A 468 1.80 -21.17 19.57
CA ASP A 468 2.74 -20.91 20.67
C ASP A 468 4.23 -20.85 20.26
N LYS A 469 4.61 -20.34 19.07
CA LYS A 469 6.04 -20.25 18.72
C LYS A 469 6.73 -19.04 19.37
N GLU A 470 7.76 -19.32 20.15
CA GLU A 470 8.74 -18.37 20.69
C GLU A 470 9.82 -18.07 19.63
N VAL A 471 10.20 -16.79 19.46
CA VAL A 471 11.27 -16.37 18.55
C VAL A 471 12.42 -15.81 19.40
N GLU A 472 13.48 -16.60 19.52
CA GLU A 472 14.66 -16.22 20.29
C GLU A 472 15.52 -15.23 19.46
N LEU A 473 15.52 -13.96 19.86
CA LEU A 473 16.24 -12.87 19.21
C LEU A 473 17.62 -12.67 19.87
N ASP A 474 18.44 -13.73 19.94
CA ASP A 474 19.72 -13.71 20.67
C ASP A 474 20.85 -12.88 19.98
N LYS A 475 20.63 -12.38 18.76
CA LYS A 475 21.63 -11.54 18.05
C LYS A 475 21.63 -10.06 18.44
N TYR A 476 20.64 -9.59 19.20
CA TYR A 476 20.45 -8.17 19.52
C TYR A 476 21.16 -7.72 20.80
N SER A 477 21.70 -8.66 21.59
CA SER A 477 22.42 -8.41 22.84
C SER A 477 23.82 -7.78 22.66
N LYS A 478 24.30 -7.66 21.42
CA LYS A 478 25.67 -7.22 21.11
C LYS A 478 25.79 -5.77 20.64
N GLN A 479 24.70 -5.02 20.57
CA GLN A 479 24.78 -3.58 20.27
C GLN A 479 25.27 -2.79 21.50
N PRO A 480 26.23 -1.85 21.36
CA PRO A 480 26.82 -1.09 22.47
C PRO A 480 25.80 -0.29 23.29
N CYS A 481 24.66 0.06 22.69
CA CYS A 481 23.58 0.84 23.30
C CYS A 481 22.61 0.02 24.19
N PHE A 482 22.81 -1.28 24.36
CA PHE A 482 21.91 -2.17 25.11
C PHE A 482 22.51 -2.80 26.37
N LYS A 483 23.62 -2.24 26.89
CA LYS A 483 24.12 -2.57 28.22
C LYS A 483 23.63 -1.53 29.23
N GLY A 484 22.48 -1.82 29.84
CA GLY A 484 21.87 -1.08 30.94
C GLY A 484 20.88 -1.95 31.66
#